data_AF-A0AAD9QPB9-F1
#
_entry.id   AF-A0AAD9QPB9-F1
#
_cell.length_a   1.000
_cell.length_b   1.000
_cell.length_c   1.000
_cell.angle_alpha   90.00
_cell.angle_beta   90.00
_cell.angle_gamma   90.00
#
_symmetry.space_group_name_H-M   'P 1'
#
loop_
_entity.id
_entity.type
_entity.pdbx_description
1 polymer ?
#
loop_
_entity_poly.entity_id
_entity_poly.type
_entity_poly.pdbx_seq_one_letter_code
_entity_poly.pdbx_strand_id
1 'polypeptide(L)'
;MNSLEISTRRSKMAANKSALLQAKTAQWSTAKLNLNIFSLKEASVTDEDNGVTEVTLFAKNHWFLRVQGDGNVSGTRDQASDEVSLLMFSVGKGLVQIFSPEARRYIAMESTGRLFSSVI
;
A
#
# COMPACT_ATOMS: atom_id res chain seq x y z
N MET A 1 41.20 34.09 -10.59
CA MET A 1 39.84 33.77 -10.10
C MET A 1 39.78 34.17 -8.63
N ASN A 2 38.89 35.10 -8.26
CA ASN A 2 38.84 35.68 -6.91
C ASN A 2 38.09 34.76 -5.93
N SER A 3 38.54 34.75 -4.66
CA SER A 3 37.99 33.93 -3.56
C SER A 3 36.46 34.05 -3.39
N LEU A 4 35.91 35.24 -3.69
CA LEU A 4 34.47 35.53 -3.68
C LEU A 4 33.66 34.72 -4.71
N GLU A 5 34.23 34.43 -5.89
CA GLU A 5 33.55 33.63 -6.92
C GLU A 5 33.49 32.14 -6.54
N ILE A 6 34.52 31.65 -5.84
CA ILE A 6 34.62 30.24 -5.41
C ILE A 6 33.61 29.96 -4.29
N SER A 7 33.48 30.88 -3.33
CA SER A 7 32.49 30.80 -2.25
C SER A 7 31.04 30.77 -2.80
N THR A 8 30.75 31.65 -3.75
CA THR A 8 29.41 31.78 -4.35
C THR A 8 29.02 30.51 -5.14
N ARG A 9 29.99 29.88 -5.85
CA ARG A 9 29.75 28.62 -6.58
C ARG A 9 29.51 27.44 -5.64
N ARG A 10 30.23 27.36 -4.52
CA ARG A 10 30.05 26.30 -3.51
C ARG A 10 28.69 26.40 -2.82
N SER A 11 28.23 27.62 -2.51
CA SER A 11 26.89 27.89 -1.98
C SER A 11 25.78 27.44 -2.94
N LYS A 12 25.89 27.77 -4.25
CA LYS A 12 24.92 27.33 -5.27
C LYS A 12 24.89 25.81 -5.46
N MET A 13 26.03 25.13 -5.40
CA MET A 13 26.08 23.66 -5.50
C MET A 13 25.49 22.94 -4.27
N ALA A 14 25.70 23.48 -3.07
CA ALA A 14 25.13 22.92 -1.84
C ALA A 14 23.61 23.07 -1.81
N ALA A 15 23.08 24.24 -2.20
CA ALA A 15 21.65 24.49 -2.33
C ALA A 15 20.97 23.56 -3.34
N ASN A 16 21.69 23.20 -4.42
CA ASN A 16 21.15 22.30 -5.44
C ASN A 16 21.12 20.84 -4.97
N LYS A 17 22.09 20.41 -4.16
CA LYS A 17 22.09 19.07 -3.53
C LYS A 17 20.99 18.92 -2.48
N SER A 18 20.78 19.93 -1.64
CA SER A 18 19.68 19.91 -0.65
C SER A 18 18.31 19.96 -1.32
N ALA A 19 18.16 20.72 -2.43
CA ALA A 19 16.95 20.72 -3.24
C ALA A 19 16.69 19.36 -3.93
N LEU A 20 17.74 18.71 -4.47
CA LEU A 20 17.65 17.37 -5.05
C LEU A 20 17.34 16.29 -4.01
N LEU A 21 17.89 16.41 -2.79
CA LEU A 21 17.55 15.55 -1.66
C LEU A 21 16.10 15.78 -1.26
N GLN A 22 15.65 17.03 -1.08
CA GLN A 22 14.25 17.34 -0.78
C GLN A 22 13.29 16.88 -1.89
N ALA A 23 13.67 16.97 -3.17
CA ALA A 23 12.89 16.44 -4.28
C ALA A 23 12.83 14.90 -4.27
N LYS A 24 13.93 14.21 -3.90
CA LYS A 24 13.95 12.76 -3.73
C LYS A 24 13.17 12.29 -2.51
N THR A 25 13.20 13.04 -1.40
CA THR A 25 12.37 12.73 -0.24
C THR A 25 10.90 13.06 -0.50
N ALA A 26 10.58 14.08 -1.30
CA ALA A 26 9.20 14.47 -1.62
C ALA A 26 8.55 13.64 -2.74
N GLN A 27 9.32 12.80 -3.44
CA GLN A 27 8.79 11.89 -4.46
C GLN A 27 8.37 10.55 -3.84
N TRP A 28 7.63 10.58 -2.74
CA TRP A 28 6.65 9.51 -2.51
C TRP A 28 5.65 9.63 -3.65
N SER A 29 5.55 8.59 -4.47
CA SER A 29 4.52 8.57 -5.51
C SER A 29 3.19 8.89 -4.82
N THR A 30 2.55 9.95 -5.29
CA THR A 30 1.20 10.37 -4.90
C THR A 30 0.13 9.37 -5.38
N ALA A 31 0.50 8.12 -5.60
CA ALA A 31 -0.40 6.99 -5.50
C ALA A 31 -0.79 6.83 -4.02
N LYS A 32 -1.48 7.85 -3.47
CA LYS A 32 -2.43 7.65 -2.40
C LYS A 32 -3.42 6.64 -2.97
N LEU A 33 -3.18 5.37 -2.66
CA LEU A 33 -4.22 4.36 -2.65
C LEU A 33 -5.30 4.90 -1.69
N ASN A 34 -6.22 5.69 -2.25
CA ASN A 34 -7.47 6.07 -1.59
C ASN A 34 -8.31 4.79 -1.52
N LEU A 35 -7.91 3.89 -0.64
CA LEU A 35 -8.70 2.75 -0.23
C LEU A 35 -9.79 3.30 0.66
N ASN A 36 -10.87 3.75 0.05
CA ASN A 36 -12.14 3.83 0.76
C ASN A 36 -12.57 2.38 1.00
N ILE A 37 -12.03 1.77 2.06
CA ILE A 37 -12.45 0.45 2.50
C ILE A 37 -13.76 0.67 3.26
N PHE A 38 -14.88 0.55 2.54
CA PHE A 38 -16.18 0.48 3.17
C PHE A 38 -16.40 -0.97 3.62
N SER A 39 -16.28 -1.23 4.92
CA SER A 39 -16.80 -2.46 5.50
C SER A 39 -18.32 -2.37 5.50
N LEU A 40 -18.99 -3.10 4.59
CA LEU A 40 -20.44 -3.29 4.62
C LEU A 40 -20.77 -4.41 5.62
N LYS A 41 -20.61 -4.13 6.92
CA LYS A 41 -21.26 -4.91 7.98
C LYS A 41 -22.02 -3.93 8.86
N GLU A 42 -23.35 -4.05 8.89
CA GLU A 42 -24.15 -3.45 9.94
C GLU A 42 -23.63 -3.98 11.27
N ALA A 43 -23.12 -3.07 12.10
CA ALA A 43 -22.43 -3.40 13.34
C ALA A 43 -23.41 -4.06 14.32
N SER A 44 -23.47 -5.39 14.32
CA SER A 44 -23.88 -6.16 15.48
C SER A 44 -22.63 -6.40 16.32
N VAL A 45 -22.36 -5.45 17.22
CA VAL A 45 -21.30 -5.57 18.22
C VAL A 45 -21.66 -6.76 19.12
N THR A 46 -21.01 -7.88 18.89
CA THR A 46 -20.93 -8.99 19.84
C THR A 46 -19.45 -9.20 20.13
N ASP A 47 -19.09 -9.15 21.42
CA ASP A 47 -17.74 -9.08 21.98
C ASP A 47 -16.87 -10.35 21.76
N GLU A 48 -17.13 -11.12 20.71
CA GLU A 48 -16.36 -12.33 20.33
C GLU A 48 -15.79 -12.26 18.90
N ASP A 49 -15.82 -11.09 18.25
CA ASP A 49 -15.25 -10.94 16.92
C ASP A 49 -13.72 -10.81 17.05
N ASN A 50 -12.96 -11.80 16.59
CA ASN A 50 -11.48 -11.90 16.67
C ASN A 50 -10.73 -10.77 15.93
N GLY A 51 -11.38 -9.65 15.63
CA GLY A 51 -10.83 -8.54 14.84
C GLY A 51 -10.59 -8.90 13.38
N VAL A 52 -11.20 -9.98 12.90
CA VAL A 52 -11.05 -10.51 11.54
C VAL A 52 -12.31 -10.23 10.74
N THR A 53 -12.17 -9.47 9.66
CA THR A 53 -13.28 -9.18 8.74
C THR A 53 -12.99 -9.79 7.38
N GLU A 54 -13.91 -10.61 6.87
CA GLU A 54 -13.88 -11.01 5.46
C GLU A 54 -14.28 -9.84 4.57
N VAL A 55 -13.47 -9.56 3.55
CA VAL A 55 -13.61 -8.40 2.68
C VAL A 55 -13.34 -8.77 1.22
N THR A 56 -13.97 -8.01 0.34
CA THR A 56 -13.62 -7.96 -1.08
C THR A 56 -13.25 -6.51 -1.42
N LEU A 57 -12.03 -6.29 -1.89
CA LEU A 57 -11.51 -4.93 -2.12
C LEU A 57 -11.72 -4.51 -3.57
N PHE A 58 -12.73 -3.67 -3.78
CA PHE A 58 -13.07 -3.13 -5.10
C PHE A 58 -12.47 -1.74 -5.32
N ALA A 59 -11.55 -1.64 -6.29
CA ALA A 59 -10.89 -0.39 -6.62
C ALA A 59 -11.76 0.51 -7.52
N LYS A 60 -11.55 1.83 -7.43
CA LYS A 60 -12.28 2.84 -8.22
C LYS A 60 -12.17 2.66 -9.74
N ASN A 61 -11.16 1.94 -10.21
CA ASN A 61 -10.96 1.60 -11.62
C ASN A 61 -11.72 0.33 -12.06
N HIS A 62 -12.66 -0.17 -11.23
CA HIS A 62 -13.50 -1.34 -11.47
C HIS A 62 -12.74 -2.67 -11.54
N TRP A 63 -11.79 -2.86 -10.62
CA TRP A 63 -11.05 -4.10 -10.43
C TRP A 63 -11.12 -4.55 -8.98
N PHE A 64 -11.35 -5.85 -8.77
CA PHE A 64 -11.17 -6.50 -7.48
C PHE A 64 -9.70 -6.82 -7.26
N LEU A 65 -9.19 -6.52 -6.08
CA LEU A 65 -7.85 -6.98 -5.68
C LEU A 65 -7.88 -8.50 -5.55
N ARG A 66 -6.91 -9.14 -6.19
CA ARG A 66 -6.81 -10.58 -6.30
C ARG A 66 -5.43 -11.06 -5.88
N VAL A 67 -5.38 -12.14 -5.11
CA VAL A 67 -4.13 -12.86 -4.81
C VAL A 67 -4.29 -14.28 -5.30
N GLN A 68 -3.52 -14.62 -6.33
CA GLN A 68 -3.58 -15.94 -6.97
C GLN A 68 -2.86 -17.00 -6.14
N GLY A 69 -3.17 -18.27 -6.36
CA GLY A 69 -2.54 -19.40 -5.67
C GLY A 69 -1.00 -19.45 -5.80
N ASP A 70 -0.44 -18.87 -6.86
CA ASP A 70 1.01 -18.73 -7.06
C ASP A 70 1.64 -17.56 -6.28
N GLY A 71 0.82 -16.75 -5.59
CA GLY A 71 1.23 -15.55 -4.86
C GLY A 71 1.25 -14.26 -5.69
N ASN A 72 0.84 -14.28 -6.96
CA ASN A 72 0.79 -13.09 -7.77
C ASN A 72 -0.38 -12.18 -7.36
N VAL A 73 -0.09 -10.90 -7.13
CA VAL A 73 -1.08 -9.88 -6.76
C VAL A 73 -1.48 -9.09 -8.00
N SER A 74 -2.75 -9.13 -8.36
CA SER A 74 -3.29 -8.45 -9.56
C SER A 74 -4.70 -7.92 -9.33
N GLY A 75 -5.28 -7.30 -10.37
CA GLY A 75 -6.72 -7.08 -10.43
C GLY A 75 -7.43 -8.22 -11.16
N THR A 76 -8.71 -8.47 -10.85
CA THR A 76 -9.65 -9.18 -11.72
C THR A 76 -11.00 -8.44 -11.82
N ARG A 77 -11.80 -8.73 -12.84
CA ARG A 77 -13.21 -8.30 -12.93
C ARG A 77 -14.19 -9.38 -12.45
N ASP A 78 -13.69 -10.59 -12.23
CA ASP A 78 -14.48 -11.70 -11.74
C ASP A 78 -14.64 -11.62 -10.23
N GLN A 79 -15.82 -11.21 -9.78
CA GLN A 79 -16.17 -11.14 -8.36
C GLN A 79 -16.39 -12.54 -7.74
N ALA A 80 -16.72 -13.54 -8.56
CA ALA A 80 -17.04 -14.89 -8.09
C ALA A 80 -15.77 -15.74 -7.84
N SER A 81 -14.59 -15.19 -8.13
CA SER A 81 -13.32 -15.86 -7.89
C SER A 81 -12.99 -15.92 -6.40
N ASP A 82 -12.66 -17.11 -5.89
CA ASP A 82 -12.22 -17.27 -4.50
C ASP A 82 -10.92 -16.47 -4.20
N GLU A 83 -10.13 -16.17 -5.24
CA GLU A 83 -8.89 -15.38 -5.17
C GLU A 83 -9.12 -13.89 -4.79
N VAL A 84 -10.38 -13.42 -4.77
CA VAL A 84 -10.76 -12.05 -4.33
C VAL A 84 -11.35 -11.99 -2.92
N SER A 85 -11.60 -13.14 -2.27
CA SER A 85 -11.97 -13.19 -0.85
C SER A 85 -10.72 -13.03 0.01
N LEU A 86 -10.72 -12.01 0.86
CA LEU A 86 -9.58 -11.64 1.70
C LEU A 86 -10.02 -11.51 3.16
N LEU A 87 -9.11 -11.79 4.09
CA LEU A 87 -9.30 -11.56 5.50
C LEU A 87 -8.51 -10.31 5.93
N MET A 88 -9.16 -9.40 6.63
CA MET A 88 -8.57 -8.19 7.19
C MET A 88 -8.48 -8.30 8.71
N PHE A 89 -7.27 -8.10 9.24
CA PHE A 89 -7.00 -8.15 10.68
C PHE A 89 -6.61 -6.75 11.16
N SER A 90 -7.26 -6.26 12.20
CA SER A 90 -6.77 -5.07 12.92
C SER A 90 -5.51 -5.42 13.71
N VAL A 91 -4.41 -4.70 13.46
CA VAL A 91 -3.13 -4.88 14.19
C VAL A 91 -2.74 -3.64 15.00
N GLY A 92 -3.59 -2.61 14.98
CA GLY A 92 -3.38 -1.35 15.67
C GLY A 92 -4.33 -0.28 15.13
N LYS A 93 -4.35 0.88 15.78
CA LYS A 93 -5.22 1.98 15.36
C LYS A 93 -4.88 2.43 13.94
N GLY A 94 -5.78 2.18 12.99
CA GLY A 94 -5.61 2.53 11.57
C GLY A 94 -4.62 1.63 10.83
N LEU A 95 -4.22 0.49 11.40
CA LEU A 95 -3.30 -0.47 10.79
C LEU A 95 -3.98 -1.81 10.62
N VAL A 96 -3.85 -2.37 9.42
CA VAL A 96 -4.43 -3.67 9.08
C VAL A 96 -3.42 -4.57 8.39
N GLN A 97 -3.60 -5.88 8.57
CA GLN A 97 -3.02 -6.91 7.72
C GLN A 97 -4.11 -7.49 6.84
N ILE A 98 -3.76 -7.86 5.61
CA ILE A 98 -4.70 -8.42 4.64
C ILE A 98 -4.12 -9.75 4.16
N PHE A 99 -4.88 -10.83 4.36
CA PHE A 99 -4.50 -12.19 4.06
C PHE A 99 -5.43 -12.77 3.00
N SER A 100 -4.87 -13.51 2.05
CA SER A 100 -5.62 -14.35 1.13
C SER A 100 -5.63 -15.78 1.66
N PRO A 101 -6.81 -16.33 2.01
CA PRO A 101 -6.95 -17.74 2.36
C PRO A 101 -6.54 -18.67 1.22
N GLU A 102 -6.94 -18.33 -0.01
CA GLU A 102 -6.67 -19.12 -1.22
C GLU A 102 -5.17 -19.26 -1.49
N ALA A 103 -4.44 -18.14 -1.48
CA ALA A 103 -3.00 -18.14 -1.70
C ALA A 103 -2.18 -18.50 -0.44
N ARG A 104 -2.82 -18.54 0.74
CA ARG A 104 -2.21 -18.65 2.07
C ARG A 104 -1.09 -17.63 2.30
N ARG A 105 -1.30 -16.39 1.87
CA ARG A 105 -0.29 -15.32 1.86
C ARG A 105 -0.87 -13.97 2.25
N TYR A 106 -0.04 -13.14 2.85
CA TYR A 106 -0.35 -11.74 3.16
C TYR A 106 0.00 -10.84 2.00
N ILE A 107 -0.79 -9.79 1.81
CA ILE A 107 -0.48 -8.71 0.87
C ILE A 107 0.56 -7.80 1.52
N ALA A 108 1.63 -7.54 0.80
CA ALA A 108 2.72 -6.68 1.20
C ALA A 108 3.08 -5.70 0.07
N MET A 109 3.89 -4.71 0.40
CA MET A 109 4.36 -3.71 -0.55
C MET A 109 5.86 -3.57 -0.43
N GLU A 110 6.56 -3.67 -1.55
CA GLU A 110 7.99 -3.42 -1.62
C GLU A 110 8.27 -1.91 -1.45
N SER A 111 9.51 -1.55 -1.11
CA SER A 111 9.96 -0.15 -1.03
C SER A 111 9.78 0.63 -2.34
N THR A 112 9.64 -0.07 -3.48
CA THR A 112 9.34 0.51 -4.80
C THR A 112 7.87 0.91 -4.97
N GLY A 113 6.99 0.51 -4.04
CA GLY A 113 5.54 0.67 -4.14
C GLY A 113 4.85 -0.46 -4.89
N ARG A 114 5.59 -1.48 -5.36
CA ARG A 114 5.01 -2.66 -5.99
C ARG A 114 4.36 -3.57 -4.94
N LEU A 115 3.10 -3.94 -5.17
CA LEU A 115 2.42 -4.96 -4.36
C LEU A 115 2.97 -6.35 -4.68
N PHE A 116 3.13 -7.16 -3.64
CA PHE A 116 3.49 -8.57 -3.71
C PHE A 116 2.79 -9.34 -2.59
N SER A 117 2.95 -10.65 -2.54
CA SER A 117 2.45 -11.46 -1.43
C SER A 117 3.58 -12.22 -0.73
N SER A 118 3.43 -12.41 0.58
CA SER A 118 4.42 -13.10 1.42
C SER A 118 3.77 -14.17 2.26
N VAL A 119 4.44 -15.31 2.39
CA VAL A 119 4.26 -16.19 3.54
C VAL A 119 4.93 -15.51 4.74
N ILE A 120 4.31 -15.54 5.92
CA ILE A 120 4.97 -15.10 7.16
C ILE A 120 5.77 -16.28 7.71
#